data_AF-W2NFZ3-F1
#
_entry.id   AF-W2NFZ3-F1
#
_cell.length_a   1.000
_cell.length_b   1.000
_cell.length_c   1.000
_cell.angle_alpha   90.00
_cell.angle_beta   90.00
_cell.angle_gamma   90.00
#
_symmetry.space_group_name_H-M   'P 1'
#
loop_
_entity.id
_entity.type
_entity.pdbx_description
1 polymer ?
#
loop_
_entity_poly.entity_id
_entity_poly.type
_entity_poly.pdbx_seq_one_letter_code
_entity_poly.pdbx_strand_id
1 'polypeptide(L)' 'TIIVDNSPMAYAFHPRNAIGCSSFYDDPNDRELESIARFLSKFQDVEDVRNHMQMWDANY' A
#
# COMPACT_ATOMS: atom_id res chain seq x y z
N THR A 1 9.53 -6.18 5.12
CA THR A 1 8.42 -5.57 5.88
C THR A 1 7.76 -4.49 5.08
N ILE A 2 6.44 -4.43 5.12
CA ILE A 2 5.60 -3.44 4.44
C ILE A 2 4.78 -2.70 5.50
N ILE A 3 4.63 -1.39 5.34
CA ILE A 3 3.77 -0.52 6.16
C ILE A 3 2.57 -0.13 5.28
N VAL A 4 1.35 -0.24 5.81
CA VAL A 4 0.14 0.28 5.15
C VAL A 4 -0.47 1.27 6.13
N ASP A 5 -0.55 2.53 5.74
CA ASP A 5 -1.00 3.59 6.65
C ASP A 5 -1.64 4.75 5.86
N ASN A 6 -2.64 5.37 6.45
CA ASN A 6 -3.35 6.52 5.89
C ASN A 6 -2.70 7.86 6.29
N SER A 7 -1.66 7.84 7.12
CA SER A 7 -0.89 9.00 7.53
C SER A 7 0.54 8.93 6.99
N PRO A 8 0.92 9.82 6.06
CA PRO A 8 2.29 9.89 5.54
C PRO A 8 3.38 10.03 6.59
N MET A 9 3.03 10.60 7.75
CA MET A 9 3.97 10.77 8.84
C MET A 9 4.33 9.45 9.54
N ALA A 10 3.44 8.46 9.52
CA ALA A 10 3.67 7.16 10.16
C ALA A 10 4.85 6.39 9.54
N TYR A 11 5.16 6.67 8.28
CA TYR A 11 6.25 6.04 7.53
C TYR A 11 7.29 7.05 7.02
N ALA A 12 7.38 8.24 7.62
CA ALA A 12 8.30 9.29 7.17
C ALA A 12 9.78 8.86 7.11
N PHE A 13 10.21 7.96 8.00
CA PHE A 13 11.58 7.41 8.00
C PHE A 13 11.76 6.16 7.15
N HIS A 14 10.66 5.56 6.66
CA HIS A 14 10.66 4.35 5.85
C HIS A 14 9.71 4.45 4.63
N PRO A 15 9.78 5.53 3.82
CA PRO A 15 8.81 5.76 2.75
C PRO A 15 8.85 4.65 1.70
N ARG A 16 10.02 4.08 1.43
CA ARG A 16 10.19 2.98 0.47
C ARG A 16 9.55 1.66 0.91
N ASN A 17 9.19 1.52 2.18
CA ASN A 17 8.52 0.35 2.72
C ASN A 17 7.00 0.52 2.81
N ALA A 18 6.46 1.68 2.39
CA ALA A 18 5.08 2.03 2.66
C ALA A 18 4.19 2.03 1.42
N ILE A 19 2.95 1.60 1.63
CA ILE A 19 1.80 1.86 0.77
C ILE A 19 0.96 2.91 1.52
N GLY A 20 0.82 4.10 0.94
CA GLY A 20 -0.13 5.09 1.45
C GLY A 20 -1.53 4.70 1.03
N CYS A 21 -2.43 4.52 1.99
CA CYS A 21 -3.85 4.27 1.71
C CYS A 21 -4.69 5.51 2.03
N SER A 22 -5.90 5.54 1.51
CA SER A 22 -6.90 6.52 1.90
C SER A 22 -7.45 6.21 3.30
N SER A 23 -8.09 7.21 3.91
CA SER A 23 -8.87 6.97 5.13
C SER A 23 -10.24 6.43 4.74
N PHE A 24 -10.67 5.38 5.40
CA PHE A 24 -12.01 4.83 5.20
C PHE A 24 -13.07 5.69 5.92
N TYR A 25 -14.13 6.06 5.21
CA TYR A 25 -15.24 6.87 5.72
C TYR A 25 -16.61 6.21 5.47
N ASP A 26 -16.70 4.90 5.75
CA ASP A 26 -17.95 4.11 5.64
C ASP A 26 -18.57 4.04 4.22
N ASP A 27 -17.77 4.21 3.16
CA ASP A 27 -18.25 4.01 1.78
C ASP A 27 -18.38 2.50 1.46
N PRO A 28 -19.60 1.98 1.21
CA PRO A 28 -19.80 0.58 0.87
C PRO A 28 -19.19 0.17 -0.49
N ASN A 29 -18.87 1.16 -1.33
CA ASN A 29 -18.22 0.96 -2.62
C ASN A 29 -16.69 1.05 -2.54
N ASP A 30 -16.12 1.30 -1.36
CA ASP A 30 -14.67 1.29 -1.18
C ASP A 30 -14.12 -0.10 -1.56
N ARG A 31 -13.06 -0.10 -2.37
CA ARG A 31 -12.35 -1.31 -2.83
C ARG A 31 -10.85 -1.18 -2.64
N GLU A 32 -10.36 -0.20 -1.88
CA GLU A 32 -8.93 0.10 -1.81
C GLU A 32 -8.14 -1.08 -1.23
N LEU A 33 -8.65 -1.71 -0.16
CA LEU A 33 -8.01 -2.90 0.42
C LEU A 33 -7.95 -4.08 -0.56
N GLU A 34 -8.96 -4.23 -1.43
CA GLU A 34 -8.96 -5.26 -2.47
C GLU A 34 -7.88 -4.97 -3.53
N SER A 35 -7.77 -3.71 -3.95
CA SER A 35 -6.70 -3.25 -4.84
C SER A 35 -5.30 -3.45 -4.23
N ILE A 36 -5.12 -3.12 -2.94
CA ILE A 36 -3.87 -3.36 -2.21
C ILE A 36 -3.55 -4.86 -2.17
N ALA A 37 -4.54 -5.72 -1.90
CA ALA A 37 -4.34 -7.17 -1.88
C ALA A 37 -3.88 -7.72 -3.25
N ARG A 38 -4.49 -7.25 -4.35
CA ARG A 38 -4.06 -7.61 -5.72
C ARG A 38 -2.63 -7.14 -6.01
N PHE A 39 -2.29 -5.92 -5.59
CA PHE A 39 -0.94 -5.38 -5.73
C PHE A 39 0.09 -6.22 -4.98
N LEU A 40 -0.15 -6.50 -3.70
CA LEU A 40 0.76 -7.29 -2.85
C LEU A 40 0.96 -8.70 -3.39
N SER A 41 -0.09 -9.33 -3.92
CA SER A 41 -0.02 -10.69 -4.49
C SER A 41 0.96 -10.78 -5.67
N LYS A 42 1.15 -9.70 -6.45
CA LYS A 42 2.13 -9.70 -7.56
C LYS A 42 3.58 -9.65 -7.09
N PHE A 43 3.83 -9.21 -5.86
CA PHE A 43 5.18 -9.02 -5.31
C PHE A 43 5.45 -9.90 -4.08
N GLN A 44 4.66 -10.96 -3.87
CA GLN A 44 4.77 -11.81 -2.68
C GLN A 44 6.12 -12.55 -2.57
N ASP A 45 6.77 -12.86 -3.70
CA ASP A 45 8.01 -13.65 -3.78
C ASP A 45 9.26 -12.82 -4.09
N VAL A 46 9.16 -11.49 -4.07
CA VAL A 46 10.32 -10.63 -4.38
C VAL A 46 11.30 -10.59 -3.21
N GLU A 47 12.59 -10.54 -3.52
CA GLU A 47 13.66 -10.45 -2.52
C GLU A 47 13.61 -9.12 -1.75
N ASP A 48 13.35 -8.00 -2.44
CA ASP A 48 13.30 -6.67 -1.82
C ASP A 48 12.08 -5.85 -2.25
N VAL A 49 11.08 -5.82 -1.36
CA VAL A 49 9.83 -5.07 -1.53
C VAL A 49 10.04 -3.56 -1.73
N ARG A 50 11.16 -2.98 -1.26
CA ARG A 50 11.44 -1.53 -1.35
C ARG A 50 11.65 -1.03 -2.77
N ASN A 51 11.82 -1.94 -3.72
CA ASN A 51 11.90 -1.63 -5.15
C ASN A 51 10.52 -1.59 -5.81
N HIS A 52 9.46 -2.03 -5.12
CA HIS A 52 8.14 -2.23 -5.68
C HIS A 52 7.05 -1.39 -5.02
N MET A 53 7.12 -1.12 -3.70
CA MET A 53 6.02 -0.43 -2.99
C MET A 53 5.69 0.96 -3.54
N GLN A 54 6.67 1.66 -4.13
CA GLN A 54 6.48 2.96 -4.78
C GLN A 54 5.72 2.91 -6.11
N MET A 55 5.41 1.70 -6.62
CA MET A 55 4.60 1.48 -7.83
C MET A 55 3.09 1.42 -7.52
N TRP A 56 2.71 1.46 -6.25
CA TRP A 56 1.32 1.45 -5.83
C TRP A 56 0.57 2.68 -6.38
N ASP A 57 -0.65 2.44 -6.86
CA ASP A 57 -1.63 3.46 -7.22
C ASP A 57 -3.03 2.93 -6.87
N ALA A 58 -3.97 3.79 -6.50
CA ALA A 58 -5.30 3.36 -6.08
C ALA A 58 -6.12 2.66 -7.19
N ASN A 59 -5.70 2.79 -8.46
CA ASN A 59 -6.36 2.14 -9.60
C ASN A 59 -5.80 0.74 -9.94
N TYR A 60 -4.97 0.15 -9.09
CA TYR A 60 -4.33 -1.16 -9.31
C TYR A 60 -5.27 -2.37 -9.21
#